data_AF-A0A968E9H2-F1
#
_entry.id   AF-A0A968E9H2-F1
#
_cell.length_a   1.000
_cell.length_b   1.000
_cell.length_c   1.000
_cell.angle_alpha   90.00
_cell.angle_beta   90.00
_cell.angle_gamma   90.00
#
_symmetry.space_group_name_H-M   'P 1'
#
loop_
_entity.id
_entity.type
_entity.pdbx_description
1 polymer ?
#
loop_
_entity_poly.entity_id
_entity_poly.type
_entity_poly.pdbx_seq_one_letter_code
_entity_poly.pdbx_strand_id
1 'polypeptide(L)'
;EYPDDKSWIIFNLRPEARYHDDTPITADDFVFAFSVMREYGRPFLKSFYEEIETVEALDEHRFKVNFKTRNNMKPLLKAAGIQPVPRHYWKDRDISKTYL
;
A
#
# COMPACT_ATOMS: atom_id res chain seq x y z
N GLU A 1 -14.29 -1.03 -1.07
CA GLU A 1 -15.17 -2.07 -1.64
C GLU A 1 -14.51 -3.43 -1.51
N TYR A 2 -15.23 -4.52 -1.29
CA TYR A 2 -14.69 -5.89 -1.33
C TYR A 2 -15.82 -6.88 -1.67
N PRO A 3 -15.52 -8.04 -2.28
CA PRO A 3 -16.51 -9.06 -2.64
C PRO A 3 -16.82 -9.98 -1.45
N ASP A 4 -17.91 -10.75 -1.53
CA ASP A 4 -18.32 -11.70 -0.48
C ASP A 4 -17.22 -12.72 -0.14
N ASP A 5 -16.49 -13.17 -1.17
CA ASP A 5 -15.40 -14.14 -1.05
C ASP A 5 -14.10 -13.55 -0.49
N LYS A 6 -14.06 -12.23 -0.25
CA LYS A 6 -12.93 -11.50 0.36
C LYS A 6 -11.61 -11.73 -0.39
N SER A 7 -11.67 -11.96 -1.69
CA SER A 7 -10.47 -12.18 -2.53
C SER A 7 -9.69 -10.89 -2.82
N TRP A 8 -10.31 -9.72 -2.67
CA TRP A 8 -9.66 -8.42 -2.86
C TRP A 8 -10.35 -7.32 -2.04
N ILE A 9 -9.70 -6.17 -1.92
CA ILE A 9 -10.29 -4.93 -1.42
C ILE A 9 -9.84 -3.74 -2.28
N ILE A 10 -10.76 -2.83 -2.58
CA ILE A 10 -10.49 -1.54 -3.21
C ILE A 10 -10.63 -0.44 -2.15
N PHE A 11 -9.62 0.42 -2.07
CA PHE A 11 -9.64 1.63 -1.27
C PHE A 11 -9.88 2.84 -2.16
N ASN A 12 -10.78 3.71 -1.71
CA ASN A 12 -11.08 4.99 -2.36
C ASN A 12 -10.47 6.10 -1.50
N LEU A 13 -9.47 6.78 -2.02
CA LEU A 13 -8.76 7.87 -1.39
C LEU A 13 -9.57 9.16 -1.44
N ARG A 14 -9.37 9.96 -0.40
CA ARG A 14 -9.91 11.32 -0.30
C ARG A 14 -9.11 12.24 -1.24
N PRO A 15 -9.73 12.94 -2.20
CA PRO A 15 -9.03 13.88 -3.08
C PRO A 15 -8.35 15.04 -2.33
N GLU A 16 -8.79 15.32 -1.11
CA GLU A 16 -8.21 16.33 -0.22
C GLU A 16 -6.94 15.87 0.52
N ALA A 17 -6.58 14.58 0.44
CA ALA A 17 -5.45 14.02 1.20
C ALA A 17 -4.10 14.54 0.67
N ARG A 18 -3.28 15.07 1.58
CA ARG A 18 -1.96 15.65 1.28
C ARG A 18 -0.91 15.21 2.30
N TYR A 19 0.33 15.14 1.84
CA TYR A 19 1.50 15.10 2.71
C TYR A 19 1.73 16.46 3.37
N HIS A 20 2.67 16.50 4.31
CA HIS A 20 3.04 17.72 5.04
C HIS A 20 3.69 18.80 4.14
N ASP A 21 4.12 18.44 2.93
CA ASP A 21 4.67 19.33 1.92
C ASP A 21 3.62 19.76 0.86
N ASP A 22 2.33 19.58 1.18
CA ASP A 22 1.16 19.84 0.33
C ASP A 22 1.02 18.95 -0.92
N THR A 23 1.95 18.02 -1.16
CA THR A 23 1.85 17.07 -2.27
C THR A 23 0.63 16.15 -2.08
N PRO A 24 -0.22 15.95 -3.11
CA PRO A 24 -1.34 15.02 -3.03
C PRO A 24 -0.90 13.60 -2.70
N ILE A 25 -1.68 12.90 -1.88
CA ILE A 25 -1.52 11.46 -1.66
C ILE A 25 -2.28 10.72 -2.75
N THR A 26 -1.59 9.87 -3.49
CA THR A 26 -2.15 9.13 -4.63
C THR A 26 -2.12 7.62 -4.40
N ALA A 27 -2.86 6.87 -5.22
CA ALA A 27 -2.82 5.40 -5.25
C ALA A 27 -1.39 4.86 -5.49
N ASP A 28 -0.58 5.59 -6.27
CA ASP A 28 0.80 5.20 -6.57
C ASP A 28 1.69 5.19 -5.32
N ASP A 29 1.41 6.01 -4.31
CA ASP A 29 2.16 6.03 -3.05
C ASP A 29 1.94 4.75 -2.24
N PHE A 30 0.77 4.11 -2.37
CA PHE A 30 0.47 2.82 -1.74
C PHE A 30 1.10 1.66 -2.49
N VAL A 31 1.09 1.70 -3.82
CA VAL A 31 1.81 0.72 -4.66
C VAL A 31 3.30 0.76 -4.34
N PHE A 32 3.87 1.97 -4.26
CA PHE A 32 5.27 2.17 -3.89
C PHE A 32 5.57 1.70 -2.46
N ALA A 33 4.70 2.01 -1.48
CA ALA A 33 4.86 1.52 -0.11
C ALA A 33 4.93 -0.02 -0.04
N PHE A 34 4.07 -0.70 -0.81
CA PHE A 34 4.07 -2.16 -0.85
C PHE A 34 5.34 -2.71 -1.52
N SER A 35 5.80 -2.14 -2.64
CA SER A 35 7.04 -2.59 -3.30
C SER A 35 8.25 -2.43 -2.39
N VAL A 36 8.35 -1.29 -1.69
CA VAL A 36 9.40 -1.02 -0.71
C VAL A 36 9.36 -2.03 0.44
N MET A 37 8.18 -2.31 1.00
CA MET A 37 8.04 -3.31 2.06
C MET A 37 8.47 -4.71 1.60
N ARG A 38 8.12 -5.09 0.36
CA ARG A 38 8.52 -6.39 -0.21
C ARG A 38 10.03 -6.52 -0.39
N GLU A 39 10.69 -5.46 -0.83
CA GLU A 39 12.13 -5.44 -1.09
C GLU A 39 12.95 -5.21 0.18
N TYR A 40 12.70 -4.10 0.88
CA TYR A 40 13.49 -3.59 2.00
C TYR A 40 12.84 -3.78 3.38
N GLY A 41 11.61 -4.28 3.45
CA GLY A 41 10.90 -4.46 4.72
C GLY A 41 11.61 -5.42 5.67
N ARG A 42 11.46 -5.19 6.97
CA ARG A 42 11.98 -6.11 7.99
C ARG A 42 11.27 -7.48 7.87
N PRO A 43 11.93 -8.60 8.22
CA PRO A 43 11.33 -9.94 8.08
C PRO A 43 9.92 -10.06 8.66
N PHE A 44 9.69 -9.47 9.85
CA PHE A 44 8.37 -9.43 10.47
C PHE A 44 7.30 -8.76 9.59
N LEU A 45 7.61 -7.63 8.95
CA LEU A 45 6.67 -6.93 8.06
C LEU A 45 6.38 -7.73 6.79
N LYS A 46 7.41 -8.37 6.22
CA LYS A 46 7.23 -9.24 5.04
C LYS A 46 6.29 -10.40 5.34
N SER A 47 6.47 -11.06 6.49
CA SER A 47 5.57 -12.13 6.95
C SER A 47 4.17 -11.61 7.30
N PHE A 48 4.08 -10.42 7.91
CA PHE A 48 2.78 -9.82 8.26
C PHE A 48 1.89 -9.62 7.03
N TYR A 49 2.48 -9.16 5.92
CA TYR A 49 1.80 -8.89 4.65
C TYR A 49 1.91 -10.03 3.61
N GLU A 50 2.34 -11.23 3.99
CA GLU A 50 2.58 -12.34 3.05
C GLU A 50 1.32 -12.78 2.28
N GLU A 51 0.14 -12.60 2.89
CA GLU A 51 -1.17 -12.96 2.32
C GLU A 51 -1.63 -11.98 1.22
N ILE A 52 -0.97 -10.81 1.10
CA ILE A 52 -1.19 -9.87 0.00
C ILE A 52 -0.44 -10.39 -1.23
N GLU A 53 -1.17 -10.55 -2.32
CA GLU A 53 -0.65 -10.99 -3.60
C GLU A 53 -0.11 -9.79 -4.40
N THR A 54 -0.96 -8.78 -4.61
CA THR A 54 -0.62 -7.57 -5.35
C THR A 54 -1.29 -6.33 -4.76
N VAL A 55 -0.68 -5.17 -5.01
CA VAL A 55 -1.26 -3.85 -4.80
C VAL A 55 -1.12 -3.11 -6.13
N GLU A 56 -2.24 -2.65 -6.69
CA GLU A 56 -2.29 -2.00 -8.01
C GLU A 56 -3.12 -0.72 -7.96
N ALA A 57 -2.65 0.34 -8.62
CA ALA A 57 -3.42 1.55 -8.80
C ALA A 57 -4.44 1.33 -9.93
N LEU A 58 -5.71 1.58 -9.65
CA LEU A 58 -6.79 1.55 -10.64
C LEU A 58 -6.96 2.94 -11.28
N ASP A 59 -6.78 3.99 -10.48
CA ASP A 59 -6.69 5.39 -10.90
C ASP A 59 -5.95 6.19 -9.81
N GLU A 60 -5.90 7.52 -9.94
CA GLU A 60 -5.19 8.42 -9.00
C GLU A 60 -5.64 8.28 -7.54
N HIS A 61 -6.93 8.00 -7.31
CA HIS A 61 -7.53 7.94 -5.98
C HIS A 61 -8.05 6.54 -5.63
N ARG A 62 -7.79 5.52 -6.43
CA ARG A 62 -8.28 4.16 -6.19
C ARG A 62 -7.16 3.15 -6.38
N PHE A 63 -6.96 2.32 -5.36
CA PHE A 63 -6.05 1.19 -5.46
C PHE A 63 -6.72 -0.09 -4.99
N LYS A 64 -6.32 -1.20 -5.59
CA LYS A 64 -6.81 -2.54 -5.31
C LYS A 64 -5.71 -3.37 -4.67
N VAL A 65 -6.09 -4.15 -3.67
CA VAL A 65 -5.25 -5.15 -3.03
C VAL A 65 -5.87 -6.51 -3.28
N ASN A 66 -5.12 -7.41 -3.93
CA ASN A 66 -5.54 -8.80 -4.16
C ASN A 66 -4.90 -9.71 -3.10
N PHE A 67 -5.62 -10.73 -2.64
CA PHE A 67 -5.17 -11.65 -1.60
C PHE A 67 -5.00 -13.07 -2.12
N LYS A 68 -4.00 -13.78 -1.60
CA LYS A 68 -3.77 -15.21 -1.89
C LYS A 68 -4.82 -16.14 -1.28
N THR A 69 -5.62 -15.63 -0.34
CA THR A 69 -6.62 -16.40 0.41
C THR A 69 -8.02 -15.91 0.08
N ARG A 70 -9.00 -16.78 0.25
CA ARG A 70 -10.44 -16.47 0.12
C ARG A 70 -11.15 -16.74 1.44
N ASN A 71 -12.31 -16.10 1.61
CA ASN A 71 -13.19 -16.23 2.77
C ASN A 71 -12.51 -15.91 4.11
N ASN A 72 -11.44 -15.10 4.10
CA ASN A 72 -10.69 -14.71 5.29
C ASN A 72 -10.69 -13.18 5.44
N MET A 73 -11.14 -12.68 6.60
CA MET A 73 -11.21 -11.24 6.86
C MET A 73 -9.87 -10.64 7.30
N LYS A 74 -8.95 -11.47 7.83
CA LYS A 74 -7.69 -10.96 8.41
C LYS A 74 -6.82 -10.20 7.39
N PRO A 75 -6.61 -10.67 6.15
CA PRO A 75 -5.82 -9.93 5.17
C PRO A 75 -6.41 -8.56 4.82
N LEU A 76 -7.74 -8.44 4.79
CA LEU A 76 -8.42 -7.16 4.53
C LEU A 76 -8.12 -6.14 5.63
N LEU A 77 -8.20 -6.57 6.91
CA LEU A 77 -7.89 -5.71 8.05
C LEU A 77 -6.41 -5.30 8.05
N LYS A 78 -5.51 -6.21 7.67
CA LYS A 78 -4.09 -5.88 7.52
C LYS A 78 -3.86 -4.86 6.40
N ALA A 79 -4.51 -5.04 5.25
CA ALA A 79 -4.39 -4.12 4.11
C ALA A 79 -4.84 -2.69 4.47
N ALA A 80 -5.85 -2.54 5.33
CA ALA A 80 -6.28 -1.24 5.83
C ALA A 80 -5.23 -0.52 6.69
N GLY A 81 -4.22 -1.26 7.19
CA GLY A 81 -3.09 -0.70 7.94
C GLY A 81 -1.94 -0.21 7.07
N ILE A 82 -1.96 -0.46 5.75
CA ILE A 82 -0.91 0.03 4.84
C ILE A 82 -0.91 1.55 4.85
N GLN A 83 0.26 2.13 5.09
CA GLN A 83 0.48 3.57 5.05
C GLN A 83 1.10 3.97 3.71
N PRO A 84 0.73 5.12 3.12
CA PRO A 84 1.34 5.59 1.89
C PRO A 84 2.76 6.08 2.16
N VAL A 85 3.67 5.82 1.22
CA VAL A 85 5.06 6.31 1.27
C VAL A 85 5.24 7.33 0.14
N PRO A 86 5.72 8.56 0.43
CA PRO A 86 5.76 9.65 -0.55
C PRO A 86 6.71 9.32 -1.69
N ARG A 87 6.18 8.84 -2.81
CA ARG A 87 6.99 8.38 -3.95
C ARG A 87 7.81 9.51 -4.54
N HIS A 88 7.27 10.73 -4.55
CA HIS A 88 7.97 11.92 -5.02
C HIS A 88 9.22 12.22 -4.19
N TYR A 89 9.16 12.01 -2.86
CA TYR A 89 10.31 12.18 -1.98
C TYR A 89 11.39 11.12 -2.25
N TRP A 90 11.00 9.88 -2.58
CA TRP A 90 11.97 8.77 -2.72
C TRP A 90 12.51 8.57 -4.13
N LYS A 91 12.00 9.29 -5.15
CA LYS A 91 12.38 9.10 -6.56
C LYS A 91 13.89 9.13 -6.81
N ASP A 92 14.60 10.05 -6.15
CA ASP A 92 16.04 10.28 -6.34
C ASP A 92 16.84 9.94 -5.06
N ARG A 93 16.27 9.12 -4.18
CA ARG A 93 16.85 8.75 -2.88
C ARG A 93 16.93 7.23 -2.72
N ASP A 94 17.93 6.78 -1.99
CA ASP A 94 18.11 5.38 -1.62
C ASP A 94 17.36 5.09 -0.32
N ILE A 95 16.25 4.36 -0.43
CA ILE A 95 15.36 4.06 0.70
C ILE A 95 16.01 3.20 1.79
N SER A 96 17.15 2.58 1.52
CA SER A 96 17.91 1.81 2.51
C SER A 96 18.81 2.67 3.40
N LYS A 97 18.98 3.97 3.09
CA LYS A 97 19.87 4.88 3.80
C LYS A 97 19.15 5.75 4.82
N THR A 98 19.88 6.10 5.89
CA THR A 98 19.44 7.10 6.86
C THR A 98 19.78 8.49 6.35
N TYR A 99 18.81 9.40 6.40
CA TYR A 99 18.98 10.81 6.07
C TYR A 99 18.91 11.62 7.38
N LEU A 100 19.79 12.61 7.51
CA LEU A 100 19.88 13.53 8.67
C LEU A 100 19.10 14.82 8.39
#